data_AF-C1DE94-F1
#
_entry.id   AF-C1DE94-F1
#
_cell.length_a   1.000
_cell.length_b   1.000
_cell.length_c   1.000
_cell.angle_alpha   90.00
_cell.angle_beta   90.00
_cell.angle_gamma   90.00
#
_symmetry.space_group_name_H-M   'P 1'
#
loop_
_entity.id
_entity.type
_entity.pdbx_description
1 polymer ?
#
loop_
_entity_poly.entity_id
_entity_poly.type
_entity_poly.pdbx_seq_one_letter_code
_entity_poly.pdbx_strand_id
1 'polypeptide(L)'
;MTGCHSPIGRLEPGQPLYLCEGWATEATILKETGCPVACALNAGNLLAVGQELRRRHPAAVLVVAGDDDRQTEVEGKGNPGRIAANRASVALGCDVVFPSWPAGAPLHLTDYNDLRQWLKRQRRQEAS
;
A
#
# COMPACT_ATOMS: atom_id res chain seq x y z
N MET A 1 -7.28 -18.20 -6.81
CA MET A 1 -8.09 -17.16 -7.47
C MET A 1 -7.17 -15.98 -7.74
N THR A 2 -6.97 -15.60 -9.00
CA THR A 2 -6.14 -14.46 -9.43
C THR A 2 -7.06 -13.38 -10.00
N GLY A 3 -6.79 -12.11 -9.73
CA GLY A 3 -7.54 -10.97 -10.30
C GLY A 3 -8.75 -10.43 -9.53
N CYS A 4 -9.13 -11.02 -8.39
CA CYS A 4 -10.11 -10.39 -7.49
C CYS A 4 -9.47 -9.21 -6.75
N HIS A 5 -10.12 -8.04 -6.83
CA HIS A 5 -9.82 -6.86 -6.04
C HIS A 5 -11.13 -6.21 -5.57
N SER A 6 -11.10 -5.57 -4.40
CA SER A 6 -12.19 -4.70 -3.97
C SER A 6 -11.93 -3.30 -4.53
N PRO A 7 -12.84 -2.69 -5.31
CA PRO A 7 -12.73 -1.29 -5.65
C PRO A 7 -13.25 -0.44 -4.49
N ILE A 8 -12.40 0.38 -3.86
CA ILE A 8 -12.87 1.39 -2.92
C ILE A 8 -12.42 2.78 -3.39
N GLY A 9 -13.40 3.57 -3.82
CA GLY A 9 -13.24 4.98 -4.20
C GLY A 9 -13.73 5.26 -5.63
N ARG A 10 -14.25 6.47 -5.84
CA ARG A 10 -14.60 6.97 -7.18
C ARG A 10 -13.33 7.54 -7.81
N LEU A 11 -12.94 7.01 -8.96
CA LEU A 11 -11.82 7.56 -9.73
C LEU A 11 -12.26 8.83 -10.44
N GLU A 12 -11.78 9.98 -9.97
CA GLU A 12 -11.95 11.27 -10.66
C GLU A 12 -10.75 11.56 -11.57
N PRO A 13 -10.94 12.30 -12.68
CA PRO A 13 -9.84 12.66 -13.59
C PRO A 13 -8.70 13.38 -12.87
N GLY A 14 -7.47 12.95 -13.13
CA GLY A 14 -6.26 13.56 -12.56
C GLY A 14 -5.88 13.07 -11.15
N GLN A 15 -6.68 12.20 -10.53
CA GLN A 15 -6.31 11.56 -9.26
C GLN A 15 -5.49 10.28 -9.49
N PRO A 16 -4.49 10.00 -8.63
CA PRO A 16 -3.80 8.72 -8.65
C PRO A 16 -4.74 7.59 -8.20
N LEU A 17 -4.56 6.42 -8.80
CA LEU A 17 -5.18 5.16 -8.39
C LEU A 17 -4.13 4.33 -7.65
N TYR A 18 -4.37 4.09 -6.37
CA TYR A 18 -3.46 3.28 -5.56
C TYR A 18 -3.79 1.79 -5.65
N LEU A 19 -2.77 0.95 -5.50
CA LEU A 19 -2.88 -0.49 -5.39
C LEU A 19 -2.10 -0.97 -4.18
N CYS A 20 -2.75 -1.65 -3.23
CA CYS A 20 -2.12 -2.17 -2.00
C CYS A 20 -2.43 -3.64 -1.75
N GLU A 21 -1.75 -4.26 -0.79
CA GLU A 21 -1.94 -5.68 -0.44
C GLU A 21 -3.17 -5.92 0.43
N GLY A 22 -3.36 -5.16 1.51
CA GLY A 22 -4.40 -5.40 2.51
C GLY A 22 -5.51 -4.34 2.58
N TRP A 23 -6.71 -4.74 3.02
CA TRP A 23 -7.86 -3.83 3.21
C TRP A 23 -7.63 -2.75 4.27
N ALA A 24 -6.83 -3.03 5.30
CA ALA A 24 -6.52 -2.04 6.34
C ALA A 24 -5.68 -0.89 5.77
N THR A 25 -4.69 -1.23 4.94
CA THR A 25 -3.86 -0.30 4.17
C THR A 25 -4.72 0.50 3.19
N GLU A 26 -5.61 -0.18 2.46
CA GLU A 26 -6.57 0.45 1.54
C GLU A 26 -7.41 1.54 2.22
N ALA A 27 -8.08 1.18 3.32
CA ALA A 27 -8.94 2.08 4.07
C ALA A 27 -8.16 3.27 4.67
N THR A 28 -6.90 3.05 5.03
CA THR A 28 -6.02 4.10 5.52
C THR A 28 -5.63 5.06 4.41
N ILE A 29 -5.16 4.57 3.27
CA ILE A 29 -4.80 5.41 2.11
C ILE A 29 -6.01 6.23 1.65
N LEU A 30 -7.18 5.60 1.50
CA LEU A 30 -8.41 6.30 1.12
C LEU A 30 -8.76 7.41 2.11
N LYS A 31 -8.69 7.12 3.42
CA LYS A 31 -9.08 8.09 4.45
C LYS A 31 -8.09 9.25 4.59
N GLU A 32 -6.80 9.03 4.36
CA GLU A 32 -5.77 10.07 4.51
C GLU A 32 -5.56 10.87 3.21
N THR A 33 -5.80 10.27 2.03
CA THR A 33 -5.55 10.92 0.72
C THR A 33 -6.81 11.29 -0.05
N GLY A 34 -7.95 10.66 0.24
CA GLY A 34 -9.18 10.76 -0.56
C GLY A 34 -9.08 10.12 -1.95
N CYS A 35 -7.96 9.48 -2.30
CA CYS A 35 -7.73 8.88 -3.60
C CYS A 35 -8.31 7.45 -3.67
N PRO A 36 -8.76 6.99 -4.84
CA PRO A 36 -9.22 5.63 -5.03
C PRO A 36 -8.09 4.62 -4.82
N VAL A 37 -8.42 3.49 -4.21
CA VAL A 37 -7.49 2.42 -3.92
C VAL A 37 -8.11 1.08 -4.32
N ALA A 38 -7.28 0.17 -4.81
CA ALA A 38 -7.65 -1.21 -5.05
C ALA A 38 -6.78 -2.13 -4.18
N CYS A 39 -7.40 -3.11 -3.53
CA CYS A 39 -6.69 -4.09 -2.72
C CYS A 39 -6.47 -5.41 -3.49
N ALA A 40 -5.22 -5.88 -3.53
CA ALA A 40 -4.81 -7.12 -4.17
C ALA A 40 -5.00 -8.36 -3.31
N LEU A 41 -5.29 -8.21 -2.02
CA LEU A 41 -5.50 -9.26 -1.01
C LEU A 41 -4.26 -10.09 -0.64
N ASN A 42 -3.22 -10.11 -1.49
CA ASN A 42 -1.92 -10.69 -1.20
C ASN A 42 -0.85 -10.09 -2.13
N ALA A 43 0.41 -10.10 -1.70
CA ALA A 43 1.56 -9.57 -2.44
C ALA A 43 1.72 -10.19 -3.84
N GLY A 44 1.42 -11.50 -3.97
CA GLY A 44 1.52 -12.24 -5.23
C GLY A 44 0.51 -11.81 -6.30
N ASN A 45 -0.56 -11.12 -5.91
CA ASN A 45 -1.62 -10.68 -6.81
C ASN A 45 -1.48 -9.21 -7.24
N LEU A 46 -0.50 -8.46 -6.69
CA LEU A 46 -0.26 -7.05 -7.05
C LEU A 46 -0.08 -6.87 -8.56
N LEU A 47 0.74 -7.69 -9.21
CA LEU A 47 0.95 -7.56 -10.66
C LEU A 47 -0.33 -7.83 -11.46
N ALA A 48 -1.03 -8.92 -11.15
CA ALA A 48 -2.24 -9.32 -11.87
C ALA A 48 -3.35 -8.28 -11.73
N VAL A 49 -3.56 -7.74 -10.52
CA VAL A 49 -4.53 -6.67 -10.27
C VAL A 49 -4.10 -5.38 -10.96
N GLY A 50 -2.82 -4.99 -10.85
CA GLY A 50 -2.32 -3.78 -11.50
C GLY A 50 -2.48 -3.79 -13.02
N GLN A 51 -2.29 -4.95 -13.67
CA GLN A 51 -2.51 -5.11 -15.12
C GLN A 51 -3.98 -4.89 -15.48
N GLU A 52 -4.91 -5.43 -14.69
CA GLU A 52 -6.34 -5.23 -14.93
C GLU A 52 -6.76 -3.77 -14.67
N LEU A 53 -6.23 -3.13 -13.63
CA LEU A 53 -6.47 -1.70 -13.38
C LEU A 53 -5.95 -0.84 -14.52
N ARG A 54 -4.77 -1.13 -15.07
CA ARG A 54 -4.21 -0.42 -16.22
C ARG A 54 -5.08 -0.58 -17.47
N ARG A 55 -5.65 -1.77 -17.70
CA ARG A 55 -6.59 -2.03 -18.79
C ARG A 55 -7.90 -1.25 -18.64
N ARG A 56 -8.46 -1.21 -17.43
CA ARG A 56 -9.74 -0.52 -17.14
C ARG A 56 -9.61 0.99 -17.10
N HIS A 57 -8.46 1.48 -16.61
CA HIS A 57 -8.19 2.88 -16.36
C HIS A 57 -6.85 3.29 -16.98
N PRO A 58 -6.72 3.27 -18.32
CA PRO A 58 -5.44 3.53 -19.00
C PRO A 58 -4.92 4.94 -18.76
N ALA A 59 -5.80 5.90 -18.49
CA ALA A 59 -5.45 7.29 -18.19
C ALA A 59 -5.12 7.55 -16.70
N ALA A 60 -5.32 6.57 -15.81
CA ALA A 60 -5.05 6.75 -14.39
C ALA A 60 -3.54 6.67 -14.11
N VAL A 61 -3.08 7.54 -13.20
CA VAL A 61 -1.74 7.43 -12.62
C VAL A 61 -1.79 6.32 -11.57
N LEU A 62 -1.37 5.11 -11.95
CA LEU A 62 -1.28 3.98 -11.04
C LEU A 62 -0.10 4.16 -10.09
N VAL A 63 -0.30 3.85 -8.80
CA VAL A 63 0.77 3.86 -7.79
C VAL A 63 0.64 2.62 -6.91
N VAL A 64 1.71 1.84 -6.76
CA VAL A 64 1.72 0.69 -5.84
C VAL A 64 2.08 1.18 -4.43
N ALA A 65 1.22 0.93 -3.45
CA ALA A 65 1.50 1.14 -2.04
C ALA A 65 1.86 -0.21 -1.41
N GLY A 66 3.15 -0.41 -1.16
CA GLY A 66 3.68 -1.67 -0.65
C GLY A 66 3.82 -1.69 0.87
N ASP A 67 3.77 -2.90 1.42
CA ASP A 67 4.13 -3.16 2.82
C ASP A 67 5.66 -3.16 2.97
N ASP A 68 6.12 -2.86 4.18
CA ASP A 68 7.52 -2.72 4.56
C ASP A 68 7.85 -3.62 5.75
N ASP A 69 8.15 -4.89 5.45
CA ASP A 69 8.42 -5.96 6.41
C ASP A 69 9.82 -5.83 7.06
N ARG A 70 10.06 -4.71 7.75
CA ARG A 70 11.36 -4.37 8.35
C ARG A 70 11.86 -5.42 9.33
N GLN A 71 10.94 -6.04 10.09
CA GLN A 71 11.33 -7.10 11.02
C GLN A 71 11.90 -8.32 10.29
N THR A 72 11.25 -8.80 9.21
CA THR A 72 11.74 -9.99 8.49
C THR A 72 13.06 -9.71 7.80
N GLU A 73 13.29 -8.46 7.38
CA GLU A 73 14.55 -8.01 6.82
C GLU A 73 15.70 -8.08 7.83
N VAL A 74 15.48 -7.57 9.05
CA VAL A 74 16.47 -7.67 10.15
C VAL A 74 16.70 -9.13 10.57
N GLU A 75 15.69 -10.00 10.46
CA GLU A 75 15.81 -11.44 10.69
C GLU A 75 16.54 -12.20 9.55
N GLY A 76 16.97 -11.52 8.49
CA GLY A 76 17.69 -12.12 7.35
C GLY A 76 16.80 -12.88 6.37
N LYS A 77 15.48 -12.74 6.45
CA LYS A 77 14.51 -13.36 5.53
C LYS A 77 14.14 -12.45 4.35
N GLY A 78 14.67 -11.24 4.32
CA GLY A 78 14.35 -10.20 3.35
C GLY A 78 13.04 -9.47 3.65
N ASN A 79 12.60 -8.63 2.72
CA ASN A 79 11.41 -7.79 2.84
C ASN A 79 10.40 -8.14 1.74
N PRO A 80 9.58 -9.20 1.92
CA PRO A 80 8.74 -9.74 0.86
C PRO A 80 7.73 -8.72 0.31
N GLY A 81 7.12 -7.89 1.17
CA GLY A 81 6.22 -6.80 0.79
C GLY A 81 6.89 -5.78 -0.12
N ARG A 82 8.07 -5.27 0.26
CA ARG A 82 8.85 -4.37 -0.60
C ARG A 82 9.23 -5.02 -1.92
N ILE A 83 9.69 -6.27 -1.88
CA ILE A 83 10.11 -6.99 -3.08
C ILE A 83 8.94 -7.15 -4.06
N ALA A 84 7.76 -7.56 -3.57
CA ALA A 84 6.58 -7.75 -4.39
C ALA A 84 6.08 -6.42 -4.98
N ALA A 85 6.00 -5.36 -4.17
CA ALA A 85 5.57 -4.04 -4.60
C ALA A 85 6.50 -3.44 -5.67
N ASN A 86 7.82 -3.51 -5.47
CA ASN A 86 8.80 -3.06 -6.46
C ASN A 86 8.70 -3.85 -7.76
N ARG A 87 8.58 -5.19 -7.69
CA ARG A 87 8.42 -6.03 -8.89
C ARG A 87 7.16 -5.65 -9.68
N ALA A 88 6.04 -5.43 -8.98
CA ALA A 88 4.80 -5.00 -9.62
C ALA A 88 4.96 -3.62 -10.27
N SER A 89 5.52 -2.65 -9.55
CA SER A 89 5.75 -1.29 -10.07
C SER A 89 6.62 -1.25 -11.32
N VAL A 90 7.74 -2.00 -11.33
CA VAL A 90 8.61 -2.12 -12.50
C VAL A 90 7.85 -2.73 -13.69
N ALA A 91 7.12 -3.82 -13.47
CA ALA A 91 6.38 -4.49 -14.53
C ALA A 91 5.19 -3.67 -15.07
N LEU A 92 4.61 -2.80 -14.25
CA LEU A 92 3.47 -1.94 -14.60
C LEU A 92 3.88 -0.55 -15.13
N GLY A 93 5.18 -0.23 -15.08
CA GLY A 93 5.72 1.08 -15.42
C GLY A 93 5.08 2.19 -14.59
N CYS A 94 5.01 2.01 -13.28
CA CYS A 94 4.34 2.93 -12.37
C CYS A 94 5.15 3.21 -11.10
N ASP A 95 4.77 4.23 -10.33
CA ASP A 95 5.43 4.55 -9.08
C ASP A 95 5.12 3.53 -7.97
N VAL A 96 6.00 3.49 -6.97
CA VAL A 96 5.82 2.71 -5.74
C VAL A 96 6.11 3.57 -4.52
N VAL A 97 5.29 3.44 -3.49
CA VAL A 97 5.42 4.15 -2.21
C VAL A 97 5.38 3.18 -1.04
N PHE A 98 6.05 3.56 0.04
CA PHE A 98 6.15 2.79 1.27
C PHE A 98 5.91 3.70 2.48
N PRO A 99 5.49 3.15 3.64
CA PRO A 99 5.34 3.93 4.85
C PRO A 99 6.66 4.62 5.24
N SER A 100 6.57 5.90 5.60
CA SER A 100 7.71 6.65 6.14
C SER A 100 7.70 6.53 7.67
N TRP A 101 8.58 5.68 8.21
CA TRP A 101 8.63 5.37 9.63
C TRP A 101 9.36 6.46 10.44
N PRO A 102 8.70 7.10 11.42
CA PRO A 102 9.37 8.03 12.33
C PRO A 102 10.39 7.31 13.23
N ALA A 103 11.33 8.08 13.79
CA ALA A 103 12.28 7.55 14.75
C ALA A 103 11.55 6.88 15.93
N GLY A 104 12.01 5.68 16.31
CA GLY A 104 11.39 4.89 17.38
C GLY A 104 10.15 4.09 16.97
N ALA A 105 9.72 4.13 15.69
CA ALA A 105 8.66 3.26 15.19
C ALA A 105 9.08 1.77 15.30
N PRO A 106 8.34 0.92 16.02
CA PRO A 106 8.67 -0.49 16.21
C PRO A 106 8.85 -1.24 14.88
N LEU A 107 9.80 -2.17 14.82
CA LEU A 107 10.11 -2.93 13.59
C LEU A 107 8.98 -3.85 13.12
N HIS A 108 8.09 -4.26 14.03
CA HIS A 108 6.94 -5.11 13.70
C HIS A 108 5.80 -4.36 12.99
N LEU A 109 5.89 -3.02 12.87
CA LEU A 109 4.95 -2.25 12.07
C LEU A 109 5.35 -2.37 10.61
N THR A 110 4.40 -2.78 9.77
CA THR A 110 4.68 -3.20 8.40
C THR A 110 3.98 -2.35 7.35
N ASP A 111 2.82 -1.79 7.64
CA ASP A 111 2.00 -1.10 6.64
C ASP A 111 1.57 0.33 7.05
N TYR A 112 0.86 1.02 6.16
CA TYR A 112 0.34 2.36 6.44
C TYR A 112 -0.69 2.38 7.59
N ASN A 113 -1.43 1.30 7.79
CA ASN A 113 -2.41 1.22 8.87
C ASN A 113 -1.73 1.11 10.24
N ASP A 114 -0.69 0.29 10.36
CA ASP A 114 0.17 0.18 11.53
C ASP A 114 0.79 1.54 11.89
N LEU A 115 1.37 2.23 10.89
CA LEU A 115 1.91 3.57 11.06
C LEU A 115 0.86 4.54 11.61
N ARG A 116 -0.34 4.54 11.02
CA ARG A 116 -1.44 5.40 11.43
C ARG A 116 -1.87 5.13 12.87
N GLN A 117 -2.03 3.86 13.22
CA GLN A 117 -2.48 3.47 14.56
C GLN A 117 -1.43 3.82 15.62
N TRP A 118 -0.14 3.65 15.30
CA TRP A 118 0.95 4.06 16.17
C TRP A 118 0.98 5.58 16.37
N LEU A 119 0.91 6.38 15.30
CA LEU A 119 0.86 7.85 15.39
C LEU A 119 -0.34 8.36 16.21
N LYS A 120 -1.51 7.72 16.07
CA LYS A 120 -2.68 8.06 16.89
C LYS A 120 -2.48 7.79 18.38
N ARG A 121 -1.74 6.72 18.73
CA ARG A 121 -1.43 6.40 20.13
C ARG A 121 -0.45 7.41 20.73
N GLN A 122 0.58 7.80 19.97
CA GLN A 122 1.56 8.82 20.39
C GLN A 122 0.87 10.15 20.71
N ARG A 123 0.03 10.66 19.80
CA ARG A 123 -0.72 11.92 20.01
C ARG A 123 -1.66 11.91 21.22
N ARG A 124 -2.17 10.75 21.62
CA ARG A 124 -3.02 10.61 22.82
C ARG A 124 -2.21 10.62 24.11
N GLN A 125 -0.98 10.13 24.07
CA GLN A 125 -0.07 10.13 25.22
C GLN A 125 0.53 11.53 25.46
N GLU A 126 0.77 12.29 24.39
CA GLU A 126 1.23 13.69 24.47
C GLU A 126 0.15 14.67 24.95
N ALA A 127 -1.13 14.34 24.76
CA ALA A 127 -2.27 15.17 25.12
C ALA A 127 -2.84 14.89 26.53
N SER A 128 -2.14 14.09 27.34
CA SER A 128 -2.55 13.64 28.67
C SER A 128 -1.53 13.99 29.74
#